data_AF-A0A178ZBL7-F1
#
_entry.id   AF-A0A178ZBL7-F1
#
_cell.length_a   1.000
_cell.length_b   1.000
_cell.length_c   1.000
_cell.angle_alpha   90.00
_cell.angle_beta   90.00
_cell.angle_gamma   90.00
#
_symmetry.space_group_name_H-M   'P 1'
#
loop_
_entity.id
_entity.type
_entity.pdbx_description
1 polymer ?
#
loop_
_entity_poly.entity_id
_entity_poly.type
_entity_poly.pdbx_seq_one_letter_code
_entity_poly.pdbx_strand_id
1 'polypeptide(L)'
;MEARLVYLAILSALVLLCSVHYFAVPVPPLFTVSGIDTWVILKHLLRKLMEKDNIFIPASHPHLHYVGRWMPTANQLRRDAAFRGSYVEMVVANTTGLSVSLNNLNSASKQQQHPARLDARDLHHSVLPSVNARASDPVSFVVSIEGHHNTYWVEAAGLVVPIVQNLDPQKTYRVRLTHMGGPNGTNGDLEFEGVWLENARAASPTSSNETSPTARLLAFGDEDGPRRRRRNVVEIATSEASLSFINPLLPATSPTDPDDGGGGVTNWFTELDAVVVDTTGTGLLPTPESRLSVRDSFFRAGPPGTKAGARSWNFKLYHPSVLLLQLGLEDFDAFFSDTGIGTGERSPVTQHALAKFTNEFVDAYVKLVQGIRANAYPFNSNSDSEVASSSSVELLDDEDPDDVSYIYNSAPSTLTIFLLTPFSAAAAHRHHVLVAKKLTLHRVISSAVAQVVAAVQAEGDKSTFWIDTTGWLDAETDFDDDVDDDYEESSNQFQKSPSSSSMLNKAGMSKVTTLLADHLCPYVGVSTAHGSALGLGGGACPFDPYDDYLGDVFLPQDVEFSRSVLKHKIELIKQKFDLWR
;
A
#
# COMPACT_ATOMS: atom_id res chain seq x y z
N MET A 1 -37.66 -23.60 -46.85
CA MET A 1 -38.37 -22.70 -45.90
C MET A 1 -38.29 -23.26 -44.47
N GLU A 2 -38.35 -24.57 -44.30
CA GLU A 2 -38.30 -25.25 -42.98
C GLU A 2 -36.99 -25.06 -42.20
N ALA A 3 -35.82 -25.02 -42.85
CA ALA A 3 -34.54 -24.80 -42.15
C ALA A 3 -34.42 -23.43 -41.46
N ARG A 4 -35.08 -22.39 -42.00
CA ARG A 4 -35.08 -21.05 -41.38
C ARG A 4 -35.98 -20.98 -40.15
N LEU A 5 -37.08 -21.74 -40.16
CA LEU A 5 -37.99 -21.84 -39.02
C LEU A 5 -37.36 -22.60 -37.85
N VAL A 6 -36.60 -23.66 -38.14
CA VAL A 6 -35.83 -24.39 -37.12
C VAL A 6 -34.74 -23.50 -36.52
N TYR A 7 -34.03 -22.73 -37.36
CA TYR A 7 -32.98 -21.83 -36.87
C TYR A 7 -33.54 -20.69 -35.99
N LEU A 8 -34.67 -20.09 -36.38
CA LEU A 8 -35.36 -19.07 -35.60
C LEU A 8 -35.93 -19.62 -34.28
N ALA A 9 -36.43 -20.86 -34.27
CA ALA A 9 -36.91 -21.52 -33.06
C ALA A 9 -35.76 -21.80 -32.07
N ILE A 10 -34.61 -22.25 -32.55
CA ILE A 10 -33.41 -22.48 -31.73
C ILE A 10 -32.87 -21.15 -31.17
N LEU A 11 -32.80 -20.10 -32.00
CA LEU A 11 -32.35 -18.77 -31.55
C LEU A 11 -33.32 -18.18 -30.52
N SER A 12 -34.63 -18.30 -30.75
CA SER A 12 -35.67 -17.87 -29.82
C SER A 12 -35.58 -18.60 -28.48
N ALA A 13 -35.35 -19.92 -28.50
CA ALA A 13 -35.20 -20.71 -27.28
C ALA A 13 -33.93 -20.34 -26.49
N LEU A 14 -32.82 -20.08 -27.19
CA LEU A 14 -31.57 -19.59 -26.58
C LEU A 14 -31.74 -18.21 -25.95
N VAL A 15 -32.41 -17.28 -26.64
CA VAL A 15 -32.70 -15.95 -26.10
C VAL A 15 -33.65 -16.03 -24.90
N LEU A 16 -34.64 -16.92 -24.91
CA LEU A 16 -35.55 -17.14 -23.77
C LEU A 16 -34.82 -17.77 -22.57
N LEU A 17 -33.94 -18.75 -22.80
CA LEU A 17 -33.11 -19.35 -21.75
C LEU A 17 -32.15 -18.33 -21.12
N CYS A 18 -31.52 -17.48 -21.94
CA CYS A 18 -30.65 -16.41 -21.46
C CYS A 18 -31.41 -15.30 -20.71
N SER A 19 -32.62 -14.94 -21.14
CA SER A 19 -33.43 -13.89 -20.49
C SER A 19 -34.08 -14.36 -19.19
N VAL A 20 -34.48 -15.63 -19.09
CA VAL A 20 -34.97 -16.22 -17.82
C VAL A 20 -33.83 -16.38 -16.80
N HIS A 21 -32.59 -16.65 -17.24
CA HIS A 21 -31.42 -16.70 -16.35
C HIS A 21 -30.96 -15.34 -15.83
N TYR A 22 -31.37 -14.23 -16.48
CA TYR A 22 -30.96 -12.88 -16.06
C TYR A 22 -31.84 -12.30 -14.94
N PHE A 23 -33.01 -12.86 -14.64
CA PHE A 23 -33.98 -12.22 -13.73
C PHE A 23 -34.52 -13.05 -12.56
N ALA A 24 -34.24 -14.35 -12.42
CA ALA A 24 -34.65 -15.06 -11.21
C ALA A 24 -33.86 -16.36 -10.96
N VAL A 25 -33.20 -16.43 -9.79
CA VAL A 25 -32.66 -17.63 -9.10
C VAL A 25 -31.41 -18.27 -9.74
N PRO A 26 -30.33 -18.51 -8.96
CA PRO A 26 -29.12 -19.14 -9.47
C PRO A 26 -29.33 -20.66 -9.60
N VAL A 27 -29.55 -21.13 -10.82
CA VAL A 27 -29.43 -22.56 -11.14
C VAL A 27 -28.03 -22.79 -11.73
N PRO A 28 -27.24 -23.75 -11.21
CA PRO A 28 -25.92 -24.05 -11.76
C PRO A 28 -26.06 -24.59 -13.20
N PRO A 29 -25.22 -24.14 -14.16
CA PRO A 29 -25.29 -24.65 -15.52
C PRO A 29 -24.86 -26.13 -15.54
N LEU A 30 -25.78 -27.02 -15.90
CA LEU A 30 -25.58 -28.47 -15.99
C LEU A 30 -25.00 -28.94 -17.34
N PHE A 31 -24.47 -28.03 -18.15
CA PHE A 31 -23.86 -28.38 -19.45
C PHE A 31 -22.34 -28.17 -19.39
N THR A 32 -21.62 -29.22 -19.00
CA THR A 32 -20.18 -29.33 -19.25
C THR A 32 -19.97 -29.84 -20.67
N VAL A 33 -20.00 -28.95 -21.66
CA VAL A 33 -19.39 -29.26 -22.97
C VAL A 33 -17.88 -29.22 -22.75
N SER A 34 -17.24 -30.38 -22.74
CA SER A 34 -15.79 -30.45 -22.50
C SER A 34 -15.05 -29.76 -23.65
N GLY A 35 -14.33 -28.69 -23.34
CA GLY A 35 -13.31 -28.12 -24.23
C GLY A 35 -13.48 -26.64 -24.58
N ILE A 36 -14.61 -26.00 -24.30
CA ILE A 36 -14.74 -24.55 -24.46
C ILE A 36 -15.01 -23.92 -23.10
N ASP A 37 -14.09 -23.06 -22.68
CA ASP A 37 -14.22 -22.29 -21.46
C ASP A 37 -15.41 -21.32 -21.61
N THR A 38 -16.53 -21.66 -20.97
CA THR A 38 -17.78 -20.88 -21.01
C THR A 38 -17.57 -19.44 -20.52
N TRP A 39 -16.55 -19.24 -19.68
CA TRP A 39 -16.08 -17.93 -19.25
C TRP A 39 -15.61 -17.05 -20.42
N VAL A 40 -14.80 -17.62 -21.32
CA VAL A 40 -14.25 -16.90 -22.48
C VAL A 40 -15.37 -16.50 -23.44
N ILE A 41 -16.36 -17.37 -23.66
CA ILE A 41 -17.53 -17.05 -24.49
C ILE A 41 -18.33 -15.91 -23.87
N LEU A 42 -18.68 -16.03 -22.58
CA LEU A 42 -19.47 -15.02 -21.87
C LEU A 42 -18.80 -13.64 -21.95
N LYS A 43 -17.50 -13.61 -21.70
CA LYS A 43 -16.68 -12.41 -21.77
C LYS A 43 -16.64 -11.81 -23.17
N HIS A 44 -16.50 -12.64 -24.20
CA HIS A 44 -16.51 -12.17 -25.59
C HIS A 44 -17.87 -11.57 -25.98
N LEU A 45 -18.97 -12.22 -25.59
CA LEU A 45 -20.33 -11.72 -25.84
C LEU A 45 -20.58 -10.40 -25.11
N LEU A 46 -20.21 -10.32 -23.83
CA LEU A 46 -20.40 -9.11 -23.04
C LEU A 46 -19.57 -7.94 -23.57
N ARG A 47 -18.32 -8.21 -23.97
CA ARG A 47 -17.47 -7.23 -24.68
C ARG A 47 -18.14 -6.72 -25.96
N LYS A 48 -18.69 -7.62 -26.78
CA LYS A 48 -19.40 -7.24 -28.02
C LYS A 48 -20.64 -6.39 -27.78
N LEU A 49 -21.37 -6.64 -26.68
CA LEU A 49 -22.51 -5.81 -26.28
C LEU A 49 -22.06 -4.43 -25.81
N MET A 50 -21.01 -4.36 -24.98
CA MET A 50 -20.44 -3.11 -24.48
C MET A 50 -19.90 -2.21 -25.61
N GLU A 51 -19.23 -2.78 -26.62
CA GLU A 51 -18.65 -2.07 -27.77
C GLU A 51 -19.66 -1.25 -28.59
N LYS A 52 -20.96 -1.51 -28.44
CA LYS A 52 -22.01 -0.79 -29.17
C LYS A 52 -22.15 0.66 -28.71
N ASP A 53 -22.13 0.87 -27.40
CA ASP A 53 -22.45 2.16 -26.77
C ASP A 53 -21.25 2.74 -26.00
N ASN A 54 -20.21 1.94 -25.78
CA ASN A 54 -19.04 2.29 -24.97
C ASN A 54 -17.72 2.15 -25.74
N ILE A 55 -16.72 2.89 -25.30
CA ILE A 55 -15.34 2.82 -25.78
C ILE A 55 -14.51 2.06 -24.77
N PHE A 56 -13.81 1.03 -25.23
CA PHE A 56 -12.87 0.27 -24.42
C PHE A 56 -11.50 0.93 -24.40
N ILE A 57 -10.94 1.07 -23.20
CA ILE A 57 -9.59 1.57 -22.98
C ILE A 57 -8.78 0.47 -22.28
N PRO A 58 -7.79 -0.13 -22.95
CA PRO A 58 -7.06 -1.28 -22.42
C PRO A 58 -6.11 -0.90 -21.28
N ALA A 59 -5.76 -1.87 -20.44
CA ALA A 59 -4.80 -1.71 -19.33
C ALA A 59 -3.36 -1.35 -19.77
N SER A 60 -3.05 -1.45 -21.06
CA SER A 60 -1.78 -0.99 -21.63
C SER A 60 -1.79 0.49 -22.03
N HIS A 61 -2.91 1.19 -21.88
CA HIS A 61 -3.03 2.58 -22.31
C HIS A 61 -2.06 3.50 -21.52
N PRO A 62 -1.30 4.38 -22.20
CA PRO A 62 -0.26 5.19 -21.56
C PRO A 62 -0.76 6.28 -20.61
N HIS A 63 -2.07 6.55 -20.61
CA HIS A 63 -2.72 7.52 -19.71
C HIS A 63 -3.28 6.86 -18.44
N LEU A 64 -3.07 5.56 -18.24
CA LEU A 64 -3.35 4.88 -16.99
C LEU A 64 -2.10 4.91 -16.12
N HIS A 65 -2.20 5.52 -14.94
CA HIS A 65 -1.11 5.61 -13.98
C HIS A 65 -1.26 4.51 -12.93
N TYR A 66 -0.29 3.61 -12.87
CA TYR A 66 -0.33 2.43 -12.00
C TYR A 66 0.59 2.64 -10.81
N VAL A 67 0.04 2.53 -9.61
CA VAL A 67 0.79 2.63 -8.35
C VAL A 67 0.63 1.33 -7.57
N GLY A 68 1.76 0.80 -7.13
CA GLY A 68 1.86 -0.52 -6.52
C GLY A 68 2.61 -1.51 -7.42
N ARG A 69 2.67 -2.77 -6.98
CA ARG A 69 3.40 -3.83 -7.69
C ARG A 69 2.54 -4.48 -8.77
N TRP A 70 2.28 -3.72 -9.83
CA TRP A 70 1.51 -4.18 -10.99
C TRP A 70 2.38 -4.99 -11.97
N MET A 71 1.89 -6.15 -12.38
CA MET A 71 2.54 -6.99 -13.38
C MET A 71 1.75 -7.06 -14.67
N PRO A 72 2.34 -6.70 -15.83
CA PRO A 72 1.69 -6.96 -17.10
C PRO A 72 1.66 -8.47 -17.37
N THR A 73 0.59 -8.92 -18.03
CA THR A 73 0.55 -10.25 -18.64
C THR A 73 1.48 -10.30 -19.87
N ALA A 74 1.87 -11.50 -20.28
CA ALA A 74 2.78 -11.68 -21.43
C ALA A 74 2.23 -11.07 -22.74
N ASN A 75 0.90 -11.05 -22.91
CA ASN A 75 0.23 -10.43 -24.06
C ASN A 75 -0.06 -8.94 -23.86
N GLN A 76 0.30 -8.35 -22.72
CA GLN A 76 0.06 -6.95 -22.34
C GLN A 76 -1.40 -6.48 -22.40
N LEU A 77 -2.36 -7.40 -22.49
CA LEU A 77 -3.79 -7.05 -22.52
C LEU A 77 -4.36 -6.76 -21.13
N ARG A 78 -3.60 -7.10 -20.07
CA ARG A 78 -4.03 -7.07 -18.68
C ARG A 78 -2.87 -6.72 -17.77
N ARG A 79 -3.17 -6.13 -16.63
CA ARG A 79 -2.23 -5.94 -15.53
C ARG A 79 -2.82 -6.50 -14.25
N ASP A 80 -1.98 -7.21 -13.51
CA ASP A 80 -2.35 -7.91 -12.29
C ASP A 80 -1.71 -7.22 -11.09
N ALA A 81 -2.47 -7.01 -10.01
CA ALA A 81 -1.96 -6.53 -8.73
C ALA A 81 -2.53 -7.37 -7.59
N ALA A 82 -1.73 -7.65 -6.57
CA ALA A 82 -2.15 -8.52 -5.47
C ALA A 82 -2.01 -7.86 -4.09
N PHE A 83 -1.15 -6.86 -3.96
CA PHE A 83 -1.05 -6.09 -2.72
C PHE A 83 -2.24 -5.15 -2.58
N ARG A 84 -2.79 -5.06 -1.36
CA ARG A 84 -3.81 -4.09 -1.00
C ARG A 84 -3.25 -2.68 -1.09
N GLY A 85 -4.11 -1.72 -1.39
CA GLY A 85 -3.70 -0.33 -1.62
C GLY A 85 -3.07 -0.08 -2.99
N SER A 86 -2.77 -1.12 -3.79
CA SER A 86 -2.38 -0.94 -5.19
C SER A 86 -3.52 -0.28 -5.96
N TYR A 87 -3.24 0.75 -6.75
CA TYR A 87 -4.28 1.49 -7.45
C TYR A 87 -3.90 1.82 -8.90
N VAL A 88 -4.93 2.09 -9.69
CA VAL A 88 -4.81 2.70 -11.01
C VAL A 88 -5.57 4.02 -11.00
N GLU A 89 -4.89 5.07 -11.45
CA GLU A 89 -5.44 6.41 -11.58
C GLU A 89 -5.57 6.78 -13.06
N MET A 90 -6.61 7.54 -13.38
CA MET A 90 -6.87 8.01 -14.73
C MET A 90 -7.67 9.31 -14.72
N VAL A 91 -7.55 10.10 -15.79
CA VAL A 91 -8.38 11.30 -15.99
C VAL A 91 -9.31 11.03 -17.16
N VAL A 92 -10.62 10.95 -16.88
CA VAL A 92 -11.66 10.71 -17.89
C VAL A 92 -12.35 12.02 -18.25
N ALA A 93 -12.64 12.22 -19.53
CA ALA A 93 -13.41 13.35 -19.99
C ALA A 93 -14.46 12.92 -21.00
N ASN A 94 -15.54 13.70 -21.07
CA ASN A 94 -16.53 13.59 -22.12
C ASN A 94 -17.18 12.19 -22.20
N THR A 95 -17.55 11.70 -21.02
CA THR A 95 -18.20 10.42 -20.79
C THR A 95 -19.43 10.62 -19.91
N THR A 96 -20.47 9.82 -20.10
CA THR A 96 -21.65 9.79 -19.22
C THR A 96 -21.60 8.63 -18.22
N GLY A 97 -20.66 7.70 -18.38
CA GLY A 97 -20.61 6.50 -17.56
C GLY A 97 -19.24 5.86 -17.57
N LEU A 98 -18.94 5.12 -16.51
CA LEU A 98 -17.69 4.39 -16.34
C LEU A 98 -18.00 2.98 -15.84
N SER A 99 -17.43 1.98 -16.52
CA SER A 99 -17.41 0.59 -16.05
C SER A 99 -15.99 0.04 -16.09
N VAL A 100 -15.67 -0.89 -15.19
CA VAL A 100 -14.35 -1.52 -15.08
C VAL A 100 -14.41 -2.93 -15.66
N SER A 101 -13.41 -3.32 -16.45
CA SER A 101 -13.29 -4.67 -17.01
C SER A 101 -12.23 -5.47 -16.27
N LEU A 102 -12.61 -6.62 -15.73
CA LEU A 102 -11.77 -7.52 -14.94
C LEU A 102 -11.76 -8.93 -15.55
N ASN A 103 -10.69 -9.67 -15.29
CA ASN A 103 -10.64 -11.10 -15.58
C ASN A 103 -11.03 -11.98 -14.38
N ASN A 104 -11.26 -11.40 -13.20
CA ASN A 104 -11.73 -12.12 -12.02
C ASN A 104 -13.07 -12.82 -12.25
N LEU A 105 -13.24 -14.01 -11.65
CA LEU A 105 -14.49 -14.77 -11.67
C LEU A 105 -15.59 -13.97 -10.98
N ASN A 106 -16.79 -13.96 -11.57
CA ASN A 106 -17.97 -13.45 -10.90
C ASN A 106 -18.54 -14.58 -10.02
N SER A 107 -18.34 -14.49 -8.70
CA SER A 107 -18.79 -15.53 -7.78
C SER A 107 -19.79 -14.96 -6.78
N ALA A 108 -20.99 -14.64 -7.26
CA ALA A 108 -22.14 -14.41 -6.38
C ALA A 108 -22.64 -15.71 -5.67
N SER A 109 -22.02 -16.88 -5.89
CA SER A 109 -22.61 -18.17 -5.46
C SER A 109 -21.63 -19.26 -4.99
N LYS A 110 -20.35 -18.97 -4.75
CA LYS A 110 -19.40 -19.97 -4.19
C LYS A 110 -18.49 -19.39 -3.10
N GLN A 111 -19.09 -18.82 -2.06
CA GLN A 111 -18.47 -18.90 -0.73
C GLN A 111 -18.51 -20.38 -0.30
N GLN A 112 -17.43 -20.90 0.30
CA GLN A 112 -17.22 -22.31 0.72
C GLN A 112 -16.50 -23.23 -0.26
N GLN A 113 -15.35 -22.80 -0.80
CA GLN A 113 -14.25 -23.74 -0.93
C GLN A 113 -13.10 -23.26 -0.05
N HIS A 114 -12.68 -24.13 0.87
CA HIS A 114 -11.54 -23.95 1.75
C HIS A 114 -10.37 -23.29 1.00
N PRO A 115 -9.66 -22.32 1.59
CA PRO A 115 -8.33 -21.98 1.11
C PRO A 115 -7.53 -23.28 1.16
N ALA A 116 -7.14 -23.79 -0.01
CA ALA A 116 -6.22 -24.90 -0.07
C ALA A 116 -4.97 -24.42 0.68
N ARG A 117 -4.71 -25.01 1.85
CA ARG A 117 -3.41 -24.90 2.52
C ARG A 117 -2.39 -25.34 1.48
N LEU A 118 -1.77 -24.38 0.80
CA LEU A 118 -0.57 -24.63 0.04
C LEU A 118 0.49 -24.96 1.09
N ASP A 119 0.74 -26.25 1.29
CA ASP A 119 1.86 -26.71 2.08
C ASP A 119 3.11 -25.99 1.58
N ALA A 120 3.85 -25.35 2.49
CA ALA A 120 5.08 -24.62 2.22
C ALA A 120 6.21 -25.47 1.58
N ARG A 121 5.93 -26.71 1.17
CA ARG A 121 6.84 -27.64 0.50
C ARG A 121 7.03 -27.37 -1.00
N ASP A 122 6.10 -26.68 -1.65
CA ASP A 122 6.17 -26.45 -3.11
C ASP A 122 6.78 -25.10 -3.53
N LEU A 123 7.26 -24.28 -2.58
CA LEU A 123 7.96 -23.02 -2.87
C LEU A 123 9.49 -23.22 -3.05
N HIS A 124 9.91 -24.38 -3.57
CA HIS A 124 11.27 -24.50 -4.08
C HIS A 124 11.46 -23.50 -5.23
N HIS A 125 12.48 -22.64 -5.12
CA HIS A 125 12.84 -21.55 -6.04
C HIS A 125 13.06 -21.95 -7.52
N SER A 126 12.76 -23.19 -7.91
CA SER A 126 13.07 -23.79 -9.21
C SER A 126 11.92 -24.61 -9.82
N VAL A 127 10.76 -24.72 -9.17
CA VAL A 127 9.59 -25.41 -9.76
C VAL A 127 8.38 -24.47 -9.68
N LEU A 128 8.19 -23.66 -10.72
CA LEU A 128 6.94 -22.93 -10.93
C LEU A 128 5.82 -23.96 -11.12
N PRO A 129 4.83 -24.07 -10.21
CA PRO A 129 3.63 -24.82 -10.52
C PRO A 129 3.03 -24.21 -11.78
N SER A 130 2.61 -25.04 -12.73
CA SER A 130 1.80 -24.60 -13.86
C SER A 130 0.55 -23.91 -13.29
N VAL A 131 0.58 -22.57 -13.23
CA VAL A 131 -0.57 -21.76 -12.84
C VAL A 131 -1.61 -22.03 -13.90
N ASN A 132 -2.57 -22.91 -13.57
CA ASN A 132 -3.69 -23.19 -14.44
C ASN A 132 -4.27 -21.84 -14.90
N ALA A 133 -4.53 -21.69 -16.20
CA ALA A 133 -4.98 -20.46 -16.85
C ALA A 133 -6.37 -19.96 -16.39
N ARG A 134 -6.87 -20.47 -15.27
CA ARG A 134 -8.16 -20.14 -14.68
C ARG A 134 -8.09 -18.73 -14.07
N ALA A 135 -9.13 -17.94 -14.31
CA ALA A 135 -9.34 -16.64 -13.67
C ALA A 135 -9.23 -16.71 -12.14
N SER A 136 -8.74 -15.63 -11.52
CA SER A 136 -8.69 -15.51 -10.05
C SER A 136 -10.08 -15.38 -9.45
N ASP A 137 -10.19 -15.65 -8.14
CA ASP A 137 -11.41 -15.43 -7.37
C ASP A 137 -11.84 -13.94 -7.41
N PRO A 138 -13.10 -13.61 -7.04
CA PRO A 138 -13.56 -12.23 -7.01
C PRO A 138 -12.67 -11.34 -6.14
N VAL A 139 -12.73 -10.04 -6.36
CA VAL A 139 -11.93 -9.04 -5.63
C VAL A 139 -12.79 -7.90 -5.12
N SER A 140 -12.31 -7.23 -4.08
CA SER A 140 -12.90 -6.01 -3.54
C SER A 140 -12.03 -4.82 -3.94
N PHE A 141 -12.67 -3.72 -4.33
CA PHE A 141 -11.97 -2.48 -4.65
C PHE A 141 -12.82 -1.25 -4.31
N VAL A 142 -12.15 -0.12 -4.13
CA VAL A 142 -12.78 1.20 -3.96
C VAL A 142 -12.53 2.05 -5.19
N VAL A 143 -13.55 2.77 -5.66
CA VAL A 143 -13.39 3.79 -6.70
C VAL A 143 -13.71 5.17 -6.12
N SER A 144 -12.74 6.08 -6.15
CA SER A 144 -12.95 7.48 -5.83
C SER A 144 -12.97 8.31 -7.12
N ILE A 145 -13.99 9.17 -7.26
CA ILE A 145 -14.14 10.06 -8.40
C ILE A 145 -14.07 11.51 -7.91
N GLU A 146 -12.94 12.17 -8.17
CA GLU A 146 -12.74 13.58 -7.84
C GLU A 146 -13.70 14.46 -8.64
N GLY A 147 -14.29 15.46 -7.97
CA GLY A 147 -15.36 16.30 -8.52
C GLY A 147 -16.77 15.72 -8.38
N HIS A 148 -16.91 14.46 -7.92
CA HIS A 148 -18.22 13.82 -7.68
C HIS A 148 -18.49 13.49 -6.19
N HIS A 149 -17.59 13.87 -5.27
CA HIS A 149 -17.64 13.64 -3.80
C HIS A 149 -17.99 12.22 -3.31
N ASN A 150 -18.11 11.25 -4.22
CA ASN A 150 -18.56 9.90 -3.93
C ASN A 150 -17.40 8.92 -4.04
N THR A 151 -17.32 8.04 -3.06
CA THR A 151 -16.48 6.83 -3.07
C THR A 151 -17.37 5.61 -3.18
N TYR A 152 -17.09 4.75 -4.15
CA TYR A 152 -17.87 3.54 -4.42
C TYR A 152 -17.10 2.34 -3.90
N TRP A 153 -17.69 1.60 -2.96
CA TRP A 153 -17.16 0.31 -2.52
C TRP A 153 -17.77 -0.80 -3.39
N VAL A 154 -16.92 -1.62 -4.00
CA VAL A 154 -17.33 -2.79 -4.78
C VAL A 154 -16.76 -4.03 -4.14
N GLU A 155 -17.65 -4.92 -3.69
CA GLU A 155 -17.28 -6.23 -3.15
C GLU A 155 -17.54 -7.33 -4.19
N ALA A 156 -16.71 -8.38 -4.15
CA ALA A 156 -16.84 -9.57 -4.98
C ALA A 156 -16.97 -9.27 -6.49
N ALA A 157 -16.16 -8.33 -6.97
CA ALA A 157 -16.12 -7.90 -8.35
C ALA A 157 -15.54 -8.96 -9.29
N GLY A 158 -16.14 -9.05 -10.48
CA GLY A 158 -15.65 -9.84 -11.60
C GLY A 158 -16.25 -9.40 -12.93
N LEU A 159 -15.66 -9.86 -14.03
CA LEU A 159 -16.12 -9.61 -15.41
C LEU A 159 -16.19 -8.11 -15.80
N VAL A 160 -17.36 -7.48 -15.72
CA VAL A 160 -17.54 -6.04 -15.98
C VAL A 160 -18.40 -5.46 -14.87
N VAL A 161 -17.89 -4.41 -14.23
CA VAL A 161 -18.52 -3.77 -13.09
C VAL A 161 -18.92 -2.34 -13.47
N PRO A 162 -20.21 -2.00 -13.51
CA PRO A 162 -20.64 -0.61 -13.66
C PRO A 162 -20.30 0.17 -12.39
N ILE A 163 -19.61 1.30 -12.52
CA ILE A 163 -19.19 2.12 -11.39
C ILE A 163 -20.12 3.31 -11.21
N VAL A 164 -20.29 4.11 -12.27
CA VAL A 164 -21.10 5.33 -12.25
C VAL A 164 -21.75 5.55 -13.60
N GLN A 165 -22.92 6.18 -13.57
CA GLN A 165 -23.72 6.60 -14.72
C GLN A 165 -24.15 8.06 -14.53
N ASN A 166 -24.56 8.70 -15.61
CA ASN A 166 -25.01 10.09 -15.66
C ASN A 166 -23.95 11.13 -15.24
N LEU A 167 -22.68 10.87 -15.56
CA LEU A 167 -21.63 11.88 -15.47
C LEU A 167 -21.92 13.04 -16.44
N ASP A 168 -21.65 14.27 -16.01
CA ASP A 168 -21.68 15.44 -16.88
C ASP A 168 -20.52 15.36 -17.88
N PRO A 169 -20.78 15.21 -19.20
CA PRO A 169 -19.74 15.07 -20.20
C PRO A 169 -18.92 16.35 -20.41
N GLN A 170 -19.39 17.51 -19.94
CA GLN A 170 -18.61 18.76 -20.01
C GLN A 170 -17.52 18.85 -18.95
N LYS A 171 -17.56 17.97 -17.93
CA LYS A 171 -16.58 17.93 -16.86
C LYS A 171 -15.52 16.86 -17.11
N THR A 172 -14.37 17.11 -16.52
CA THR A 172 -13.27 16.15 -16.43
C THR A 172 -13.27 15.57 -15.03
N TYR A 173 -13.07 14.26 -14.91
CA TYR A 173 -13.05 13.56 -13.64
C TYR A 173 -11.73 12.83 -13.46
N ARG A 174 -11.11 12.98 -12.29
CA ARG A 174 -9.99 12.13 -11.88
C ARG A 174 -10.54 10.93 -11.15
N VAL A 175 -10.26 9.74 -11.67
CA VAL A 175 -10.77 8.48 -11.16
C VAL A 175 -9.60 7.67 -10.63
N ARG A 176 -9.74 7.15 -9.41
CA ARG A 176 -8.78 6.23 -8.80
C ARG A 176 -9.50 4.96 -8.36
N LEU A 177 -9.00 3.82 -8.82
CA LEU A 177 -9.46 2.49 -8.42
C LEU A 177 -8.38 1.85 -7.54
N THR A 178 -8.71 1.58 -6.28
CA THR A 178 -7.81 1.02 -5.28
C THR A 178 -8.22 -0.41 -4.92
N HIS A 179 -7.28 -1.34 -5.05
CA HIS A 179 -7.45 -2.74 -4.70
C HIS A 179 -7.50 -2.95 -3.19
N MET A 180 -8.52 -3.65 -2.69
CA MET A 180 -8.72 -3.93 -1.26
C MET A 180 -8.48 -5.39 -0.87
N GLY A 181 -8.09 -6.24 -1.82
CA GLY A 181 -7.94 -7.69 -1.62
C GLY A 181 -9.13 -8.48 -2.16
N GLY A 182 -9.27 -9.71 -1.71
CA GLY A 182 -10.46 -10.53 -1.93
C GLY A 182 -11.65 -10.12 -1.04
N PRO A 183 -12.84 -10.70 -1.25
CA PRO A 183 -14.01 -10.52 -0.39
C PRO A 183 -13.66 -10.76 1.08
N ASN A 184 -14.33 -10.04 1.99
CA ASN A 184 -14.07 -10.11 3.44
C ASN A 184 -12.61 -9.86 3.85
N GLY A 185 -11.86 -9.05 3.09
CA GLY A 185 -10.48 -8.73 3.42
C GLY A 185 -9.53 -9.94 3.33
N THR A 186 -9.81 -10.88 2.43
CA THR A 186 -8.89 -11.99 2.11
C THR A 186 -7.82 -11.55 1.11
N ASN A 187 -6.81 -12.38 0.86
CA ASN A 187 -5.85 -12.12 -0.22
C ASN A 187 -6.52 -12.41 -1.57
N GLY A 188 -6.32 -11.53 -2.55
CA GLY A 188 -6.87 -11.66 -3.90
C GLY A 188 -5.94 -11.05 -4.94
N ASP A 189 -6.00 -11.56 -6.17
CA ASP A 189 -5.31 -10.95 -7.31
C ASP A 189 -6.32 -10.14 -8.13
N LEU A 190 -6.19 -8.82 -8.19
CA LEU A 190 -6.92 -7.96 -9.12
C LEU A 190 -6.35 -8.14 -10.53
N GLU A 191 -7.13 -8.75 -11.42
CA GLU A 191 -6.74 -8.99 -12.82
C GLU A 191 -7.40 -7.94 -13.75
N PHE A 192 -6.82 -6.74 -13.81
CA PHE A 192 -7.40 -5.56 -14.46
C PHE A 192 -7.12 -5.52 -15.98
N GLU A 193 -8.19 -5.44 -16.79
CA GLU A 193 -8.07 -5.43 -18.26
C GLU A 193 -8.22 -4.05 -18.90
N GLY A 194 -8.92 -3.15 -18.23
CA GLY A 194 -9.21 -1.84 -18.78
C GLY A 194 -10.52 -1.25 -18.24
N VAL A 195 -10.93 -0.16 -18.87
CA VAL A 195 -12.18 0.55 -18.54
C VAL A 195 -13.03 0.73 -19.78
N TRP A 196 -14.34 0.80 -19.57
CA TRP A 196 -15.33 1.15 -20.56
C TRP A 196 -15.89 2.54 -20.24
N LEU A 197 -15.82 3.44 -21.22
CA LEU A 197 -16.40 4.77 -21.13
C LEU A 197 -17.65 4.87 -22.01
N GLU A 198 -18.74 5.34 -21.45
CA GLU A 198 -20.00 5.52 -22.19
C GLU A 198 -19.94 6.79 -23.05
N ASN A 199 -20.38 6.68 -24.31
CA ASN A 199 -20.40 7.83 -25.20
C ASN A 199 -21.56 8.77 -24.88
N ALA A 200 -21.26 10.06 -24.71
CA ALA A 200 -22.26 11.11 -24.47
C ALA A 200 -23.34 11.24 -25.57
N ARG A 201 -23.10 10.65 -26.74
CA ARG A 201 -23.97 10.72 -27.93
C ARG A 201 -25.28 9.93 -27.78
N ALA A 202 -25.35 8.98 -26.86
CA ALA A 202 -26.53 8.12 -26.70
C ALA A 202 -27.75 8.86 -26.09
N ALA A 203 -27.54 10.01 -25.44
CA ALA A 203 -28.58 10.66 -24.63
C ALA A 203 -29.34 11.81 -25.32
N SER A 204 -28.94 12.30 -26.51
CA SER A 204 -29.65 13.42 -27.17
C SER A 204 -29.74 13.27 -28.70
N PRO A 205 -30.94 13.01 -29.26
CA PRO A 205 -31.12 12.73 -30.70
C PRO A 205 -31.28 13.99 -31.59
N THR A 206 -30.87 15.18 -31.14
CA THR A 206 -31.16 16.43 -31.88
C THR A 206 -29.96 17.39 -31.97
N SER A 207 -29.01 17.11 -32.84
CA SER A 207 -28.36 18.10 -33.73
C SER A 207 -27.27 17.44 -34.57
N SER A 208 -27.29 17.76 -35.86
CA SER A 208 -26.42 17.22 -36.90
C SER A 208 -25.16 18.07 -37.10
N ASN A 209 -24.03 17.39 -37.32
CA ASN A 209 -22.84 17.82 -38.07
C ASN A 209 -21.65 18.52 -37.38
N GLU A 210 -21.56 18.54 -36.05
CA GLU A 210 -20.26 18.75 -35.40
C GLU A 210 -19.70 17.42 -34.89
N THR A 211 -18.41 17.21 -35.12
CA THR A 211 -17.62 16.06 -34.63
C THR A 211 -17.66 16.09 -33.11
N SER A 212 -18.72 15.54 -32.53
CA SER A 212 -18.90 15.51 -31.09
C SER A 212 -17.65 14.88 -30.47
N PRO A 213 -17.12 15.47 -29.40
CA PRO A 213 -15.94 14.91 -28.77
C PRO A 213 -16.25 13.46 -28.38
N THR A 214 -15.24 12.60 -28.49
CA THR A 214 -15.33 11.18 -28.15
C THR A 214 -14.90 10.99 -26.69
N ALA A 215 -15.51 10.06 -25.95
CA ALA A 215 -15.05 9.74 -24.60
C ALA A 215 -13.58 9.27 -24.64
N ARG A 216 -12.74 9.82 -23.75
CA ARG A 216 -11.28 9.60 -23.81
C ARG A 216 -10.61 9.76 -22.46
N LEU A 217 -9.40 9.18 -22.36
CA LEU A 217 -8.46 9.50 -21.28
C LEU A 217 -7.61 10.71 -21.66
N LEU A 218 -7.49 11.65 -20.72
CA LEU A 218 -6.54 12.75 -20.83
C LEU A 218 -5.19 12.35 -20.24
N ALA A 219 -4.11 12.97 -20.72
CA ALA A 219 -2.81 12.80 -20.09
C ALA A 219 -2.80 13.54 -18.73
N PHE A 220 -2.03 13.02 -17.78
CA PHE A 220 -1.79 13.72 -16.53
C PHE A 220 -0.92 14.97 -16.79
N GLY A 221 -1.43 16.15 -16.48
CA GLY A 221 -0.64 17.38 -16.39
C GLY A 221 -0.38 18.15 -17.69
N ASP A 222 -1.30 18.14 -18.66
CA ASP A 222 -1.14 18.87 -19.93
C ASP A 222 -1.25 20.41 -19.85
N GLU A 223 -1.35 21.01 -18.65
CA GLU A 223 -1.53 22.46 -18.53
C GLU A 223 -0.26 23.32 -18.50
N ASP A 224 0.96 22.81 -18.30
CA ASP A 224 2.18 23.62 -18.58
C ASP A 224 3.50 22.80 -18.57
N GLY A 225 4.06 22.54 -19.75
CA GLY A 225 5.50 22.28 -19.93
C GLY A 225 5.96 20.83 -20.25
N PRO A 226 7.10 20.66 -20.96
CA PRO A 226 7.55 19.39 -21.56
C PRO A 226 8.24 18.41 -20.60
N ARG A 227 8.03 18.51 -19.28
CA ARG A 227 8.59 17.57 -18.30
C ARG A 227 7.47 17.02 -17.44
N ARG A 228 6.96 15.84 -17.82
CA ARG A 228 6.18 14.98 -16.90
C ARG A 228 7.01 14.81 -15.63
N ARG A 229 6.68 15.57 -14.57
CA ARG A 229 7.31 15.38 -13.27
C ARG A 229 6.98 13.95 -12.86
N ARG A 230 7.98 13.08 -12.80
CA ARG A 230 7.82 11.77 -12.18
C ARG A 230 7.38 12.05 -10.76
N ARG A 231 6.20 11.53 -10.36
CA ARG A 231 5.78 11.59 -8.97
C ARG A 231 6.77 10.81 -8.14
N ASN A 232 7.08 11.35 -6.98
CA ASN A 232 7.93 10.65 -6.05
C ASN A 232 7.17 9.48 -5.43
N VAL A 233 7.87 8.37 -5.27
CA VAL A 233 7.28 7.11 -4.82
C VAL A 233 7.84 6.79 -3.44
N VAL A 234 6.97 6.51 -2.48
CA VAL A 234 7.35 5.96 -1.17
C VAL A 234 6.91 4.51 -1.14
N GLU A 235 7.83 3.58 -0.90
CA GLU A 235 7.47 2.17 -0.68
C GLU A 235 7.41 1.88 0.82
N ILE A 236 6.39 1.17 1.27
CA ILE A 236 6.12 0.87 2.68
C ILE A 236 5.93 -0.62 2.83
N ALA A 237 6.82 -1.31 3.54
CA ALA A 237 6.61 -2.69 3.95
C ALA A 237 6.16 -2.72 5.42
N THR A 238 4.95 -3.24 5.66
CA THR A 238 4.33 -3.19 6.98
C THR A 238 3.39 -4.37 7.24
N SER A 239 3.34 -4.78 8.51
CA SER A 239 2.36 -5.76 9.02
C SER A 239 1.06 -5.10 9.47
N GLU A 240 0.95 -3.78 9.39
CA GLU A 240 -0.23 -3.05 9.82
C GLU A 240 -1.19 -2.83 8.65
N ALA A 241 -2.26 -3.61 8.63
CA ALA A 241 -3.31 -3.51 7.62
C ALA A 241 -3.88 -2.08 7.50
N SER A 242 -3.97 -1.33 8.61
CA SER A 242 -4.43 0.06 8.65
C SER A 242 -3.67 1.00 7.70
N LEU A 243 -2.37 0.77 7.51
CA LEU A 243 -1.54 1.60 6.64
C LEU A 243 -1.81 1.34 5.15
N SER A 244 -2.40 0.19 4.81
CA SER A 244 -2.89 -0.08 3.45
C SER A 244 -4.02 0.87 3.03
N PHE A 245 -4.63 1.58 3.98
CA PHE A 245 -5.70 2.55 3.76
C PHE A 245 -5.24 4.01 3.75
N ILE A 246 -3.93 4.30 3.89
CA ILE A 246 -3.43 5.68 3.84
C ILE A 246 -3.76 6.34 2.49
N ASN A 247 -3.62 5.61 1.38
CA ASN A 247 -3.88 6.13 0.03
C ASN A 247 -5.35 6.47 -0.29
N PRO A 248 -6.35 5.63 0.05
CA PRO A 248 -7.76 5.94 -0.24
C PRO A 248 -8.40 6.95 0.72
N LEU A 249 -7.82 7.20 1.90
CA LEU A 249 -8.44 8.03 2.94
C LEU A 249 -7.86 9.44 3.05
N LEU A 250 -6.74 9.73 2.40
CA LEU A 250 -6.32 11.11 2.17
C LEU A 250 -7.20 11.67 1.05
N PRO A 251 -8.17 12.56 1.34
CA PRO A 251 -8.86 13.25 0.27
C PRO A 251 -7.80 13.95 -0.58
N ALA A 252 -7.94 13.87 -1.90
CA ALA A 252 -7.37 14.90 -2.77
C ALA A 252 -8.00 16.20 -2.27
N THR A 253 -7.29 16.93 -1.42
CA THR A 253 -7.69 18.28 -1.08
C THR A 253 -7.70 19.00 -2.41
N SER A 254 -8.87 19.48 -2.85
CA SER A 254 -8.92 20.33 -4.02
C SER A 254 -7.90 21.45 -3.79
N PRO A 255 -7.21 21.93 -4.84
CA PRO A 255 -6.43 23.15 -4.70
C PRO A 255 -7.42 24.19 -4.16
N THR A 256 -7.23 24.54 -2.89
CA THR A 256 -8.01 25.57 -2.23
C THR A 256 -7.71 26.84 -3.02
N ASP A 257 -8.74 27.63 -3.29
CA ASP A 257 -8.63 28.89 -4.03
C ASP A 257 -7.34 29.62 -3.64
N PRO A 258 -6.48 30.00 -4.61
CA PRO A 258 -5.21 30.67 -4.34
C PRO A 258 -5.36 32.04 -3.63
N ASP A 259 -6.58 32.49 -3.36
CA ASP A 259 -6.92 33.77 -2.75
C ASP A 259 -7.17 33.73 -1.23
N ASP A 260 -7.21 32.55 -0.57
CA ASP A 260 -7.33 32.52 0.89
C ASP A 260 -5.92 32.61 1.52
N GLY A 261 -5.50 33.84 1.82
CA GLY A 261 -4.16 34.23 2.31
C GLY A 261 -3.74 33.68 3.69
N GLY A 262 -4.23 32.50 4.10
CA GLY A 262 -3.71 31.74 5.22
C GLY A 262 -2.56 30.85 4.75
N GLY A 263 -1.33 31.16 5.18
CA GLY A 263 -0.08 30.48 4.79
C GLY A 263 -0.25 28.97 4.55
N GLY A 264 -0.32 28.60 3.27
CA GLY A 264 -0.54 27.25 2.83
C GLY A 264 0.63 26.37 3.25
N VAL A 265 0.39 25.51 4.24
CA VAL A 265 1.20 24.31 4.40
C VAL A 265 1.03 23.53 3.10
N THR A 266 2.03 23.62 2.22
CA THR A 266 2.07 22.88 0.99
C THR A 266 2.04 21.40 1.36
N ASN A 267 0.88 20.76 1.22
CA ASN A 267 0.70 19.32 1.46
C ASN A 267 1.38 18.53 0.33
N TRP A 268 2.71 18.67 0.21
CA TRP A 268 3.56 18.03 -0.79
C TRP A 268 3.36 16.50 -0.78
N PHE A 269 2.98 15.93 0.36
CA PHE A 269 2.66 14.53 0.53
C PHE A 269 1.41 14.06 -0.24
N THR A 270 0.52 14.96 -0.65
CA THR A 270 -0.67 14.60 -1.47
C THR A 270 -0.33 14.25 -2.92
N GLU A 271 0.88 14.57 -3.39
CA GLU A 271 1.37 14.24 -4.71
C GLU A 271 2.25 12.98 -4.74
N LEU A 272 2.40 12.31 -3.59
CA LEU A 272 3.20 11.09 -3.47
C LEU A 272 2.40 9.86 -3.86
N ASP A 273 3.08 8.98 -4.57
CA ASP A 273 2.59 7.63 -4.82
C ASP A 273 3.12 6.71 -3.71
N ALA A 274 2.25 6.19 -2.85
CA ALA A 274 2.66 5.20 -1.86
C ALA A 274 2.43 3.76 -2.36
N VAL A 275 3.47 2.94 -2.34
CA VAL A 275 3.41 1.50 -2.65
C VAL A 275 3.45 0.71 -1.34
N VAL A 276 2.36 0.03 -1.00
CA VAL A 276 2.29 -0.76 0.24
C VAL A 276 2.55 -2.24 -0.06
N VAL A 277 3.51 -2.82 0.65
CA VAL A 277 3.84 -4.24 0.68
C VAL A 277 3.33 -4.78 2.02
N ASP A 278 2.14 -5.35 1.96
CA ASP A 278 1.48 -5.96 3.12
C ASP A 278 2.24 -7.23 3.56
N THR A 279 2.68 -7.23 4.82
CA THR A 279 3.35 -8.35 5.49
C THR A 279 2.57 -8.88 6.69
N THR A 280 1.26 -8.59 6.77
CA THR A 280 0.38 -9.06 7.85
C THR A 280 0.48 -10.58 8.00
N GLY A 281 0.59 -11.07 9.25
CA GLY A 281 0.74 -12.49 9.57
C GLY A 281 2.07 -13.12 9.15
N THR A 282 3.07 -12.31 8.76
CA THR A 282 4.41 -12.78 8.38
C THR A 282 5.47 -12.03 9.17
N GLY A 283 6.20 -12.75 10.03
CA GLY A 283 7.34 -12.23 10.78
C GLY A 283 8.65 -12.21 9.96
N LEU A 284 9.64 -11.48 10.46
CA LEU A 284 11.02 -11.57 9.98
C LEU A 284 11.63 -12.95 10.29
N LEU A 285 11.29 -13.51 11.44
CA LEU A 285 11.65 -14.85 11.86
C LEU A 285 10.55 -15.83 11.42
N PRO A 286 10.91 -16.97 10.81
CA PRO A 286 9.93 -17.97 10.40
C PRO A 286 9.26 -18.57 11.66
N THR A 287 7.93 -18.62 11.67
CA THR A 287 7.19 -19.28 12.74
C THR A 287 7.01 -20.77 12.43
N PRO A 288 6.71 -21.62 13.44
CA PRO A 288 6.41 -23.03 13.18
C PRO A 288 5.23 -23.24 12.22
N GLU A 289 4.28 -22.30 12.24
CA GLU A 289 3.06 -22.31 11.44
C GLU A 289 3.29 -21.75 10.03
N SER A 290 4.03 -20.65 9.92
CA SER A 290 4.43 -20.03 8.65
C SER A 290 5.94 -20.14 8.48
N ARG A 291 6.36 -21.05 7.61
CA ARG A 291 7.77 -21.17 7.19
C ARG A 291 8.25 -20.01 6.32
N LEU A 292 7.36 -19.07 6.00
CA LEU A 292 7.66 -17.91 5.17
C LEU A 292 7.99 -16.73 6.08
N SER A 293 9.09 -16.05 5.75
CA SER A 293 9.48 -14.81 6.38
C SER A 293 9.15 -13.60 5.50
N VAL A 294 9.20 -12.40 6.07
CA VAL A 294 9.11 -11.14 5.31
C VAL A 294 10.16 -11.12 4.20
N ARG A 295 11.35 -11.67 4.45
CA ARG A 295 12.40 -11.78 3.44
C ARG A 295 11.97 -12.60 2.22
N ASP A 296 11.17 -13.64 2.40
CA ASP A 296 10.70 -14.48 1.29
C ASP A 296 9.62 -13.78 0.46
N SER A 297 8.83 -12.93 1.11
CA SER A 297 7.68 -12.23 0.51
C SER A 297 8.05 -10.88 -0.11
N PHE A 298 9.04 -10.16 0.45
CA PHE A 298 9.42 -8.82 -0.03
C PHE A 298 9.92 -8.81 -1.47
N PHE A 299 10.55 -9.89 -1.96
CA PHE A 299 11.02 -9.98 -3.35
C PHE A 299 9.97 -10.54 -4.31
N ARG A 300 8.72 -10.72 -3.86
CA ARG A 300 7.60 -11.25 -4.66
C ARG A 300 6.68 -10.15 -5.13
N ALA A 301 5.94 -10.43 -6.21
CA ALA A 301 5.00 -9.48 -6.78
C ALA A 301 3.63 -9.47 -6.07
N GLY A 302 3.38 -10.39 -5.15
CA GLY A 302 2.17 -10.46 -4.34
C GLY A 302 2.41 -11.17 -3.01
N PRO A 303 1.44 -11.13 -2.10
CA PRO A 303 1.52 -11.84 -0.83
C PRO A 303 1.42 -13.36 -1.03
N PRO A 304 1.83 -14.17 -0.02
CA PRO A 304 1.64 -15.61 -0.04
C PRO A 304 0.18 -16.01 -0.30
N GLY A 305 -0.01 -17.07 -1.07
CA GLY A 305 -1.34 -17.60 -1.42
C GLY A 305 -1.97 -17.01 -2.68
N THR A 306 -1.40 -15.95 -3.27
CA THR A 306 -1.88 -15.41 -4.54
C THR A 306 -1.03 -15.87 -5.73
N LYS A 307 -1.55 -15.77 -6.96
CA LYS A 307 -0.78 -16.10 -8.18
C LYS A 307 0.44 -15.21 -8.32
N ALA A 308 0.33 -13.95 -7.89
CA ALA A 308 1.43 -13.02 -7.92
C ALA A 308 2.54 -13.36 -6.91
N GLY A 309 2.21 -13.98 -5.78
CA GLY A 309 3.19 -14.43 -4.78
C GLY A 309 4.20 -15.45 -5.30
N ALA A 310 3.85 -16.25 -6.31
CA ALA A 310 4.77 -17.18 -6.94
C ALA A 310 5.82 -16.49 -7.84
N ARG A 311 5.58 -15.24 -8.25
CA ARG A 311 6.43 -14.50 -9.19
C ARG A 311 7.37 -13.56 -8.44
N SER A 312 8.60 -13.44 -8.93
CA SER A 312 9.52 -12.40 -8.44
C SER A 312 9.06 -11.02 -8.90
N TRP A 313 9.30 -10.03 -8.06
CA TRP A 313 9.09 -8.62 -8.42
C TRP A 313 10.27 -8.10 -9.26
N ASN A 314 9.96 -7.32 -10.29
CA ASN A 314 10.98 -6.64 -11.10
C ASN A 314 11.20 -5.22 -10.57
N PHE A 315 12.20 -5.06 -9.71
CA PHE A 315 12.57 -3.78 -9.11
C PHE A 315 13.07 -2.72 -10.12
N LYS A 316 13.25 -3.06 -11.40
CA LYS A 316 13.55 -2.07 -12.45
C LYS A 316 12.33 -1.27 -12.88
N LEU A 317 11.11 -1.68 -12.52
CA LEU A 317 9.87 -1.05 -12.97
C LEU A 317 9.63 0.33 -12.32
N TYR A 318 10.03 0.53 -11.07
CA TYR A 318 10.07 1.83 -10.41
C TYR A 318 11.19 1.85 -9.37
N HIS A 319 11.68 3.04 -9.03
CA HIS A 319 12.63 3.24 -7.93
C HIS A 319 11.96 4.20 -6.93
N PRO A 320 11.72 3.77 -5.68
CA PRO A 320 11.20 4.66 -4.67
C PRO A 320 12.23 5.74 -4.32
N SER A 321 11.75 6.91 -3.91
CA SER A 321 12.58 7.95 -3.30
C SER A 321 12.97 7.53 -1.88
N VAL A 322 12.03 6.87 -1.18
CA VAL A 322 12.20 6.40 0.19
C VAL A 322 11.54 5.04 0.39
N LEU A 323 12.18 4.17 1.16
CA LEU A 323 11.62 2.91 1.63
C LEU A 323 11.38 2.95 3.14
N LEU A 324 10.15 2.70 3.57
CA LEU A 324 9.75 2.55 4.96
C LEU A 324 9.60 1.07 5.30
N LEU A 325 10.28 0.59 6.33
CA LEU A 325 10.17 -0.77 6.84
C LEU A 325 9.63 -0.72 8.28
N GLN A 326 8.39 -1.17 8.46
CA GLN A 326 7.71 -1.23 9.76
C GLN A 326 7.40 -2.69 10.10
N LEU A 327 8.39 -3.36 10.68
CA LEU A 327 8.39 -4.81 10.92
C LEU A 327 8.61 -5.12 12.41
N GLY A 328 8.33 -6.37 12.80
CA GLY A 328 8.60 -6.88 14.13
C GLY A 328 7.38 -7.00 15.05
N LEU A 329 6.23 -6.45 14.69
CA LEU A 329 5.02 -6.64 15.50
C LEU A 329 4.67 -8.13 15.62
N GLU A 330 4.56 -8.81 14.49
CA GLU A 330 4.26 -10.26 14.40
C GLU A 330 5.29 -11.11 15.16
N ASP A 331 6.58 -10.78 15.03
CA ASP A 331 7.67 -11.53 15.66
C ASP A 331 7.60 -11.46 17.19
N PHE A 332 7.48 -10.23 17.72
CA PHE A 332 7.46 -10.04 19.16
C PHE A 332 6.12 -10.45 19.77
N ASP A 333 4.99 -10.26 19.07
CA ASP A 333 3.68 -10.73 19.54
C ASP A 333 3.66 -12.27 19.64
N ALA A 334 4.19 -12.97 18.63
CA ALA A 334 4.35 -14.42 18.69
C ALA A 334 5.27 -14.87 19.84
N PHE A 335 6.43 -14.21 20.01
CA PHE A 335 7.37 -14.52 21.08
C PHE A 335 6.75 -14.37 22.49
N PHE A 336 5.97 -13.31 22.71
CA PHE A 336 5.30 -13.11 24.00
C PHE A 336 4.05 -13.99 24.16
N SER A 337 3.39 -14.39 23.07
CA SER A 337 2.22 -15.26 23.09
C SER A 337 2.53 -16.75 23.32
N ASP A 338 3.63 -17.26 22.77
CA ASP A 338 4.02 -18.68 22.85
C ASP A 338 4.45 -19.12 24.27
N THR A 339 4.69 -18.16 25.17
CA THR A 339 5.15 -18.44 26.55
C THR A 339 4.06 -18.85 27.55
N GLY A 340 2.83 -19.19 27.10
CA GLY A 340 1.80 -19.65 28.04
C GLY A 340 0.44 -20.05 27.48
N ILE A 341 0.37 -20.91 26.45
CA ILE A 341 -0.92 -21.50 26.02
C ILE A 341 -0.94 -22.99 26.37
N GLY A 342 -1.50 -23.31 27.54
CA GLY A 342 -1.88 -24.69 27.88
C GLY A 342 -2.24 -24.97 29.34
N THR A 343 -1.61 -24.31 30.32
CA THR A 343 -1.72 -24.74 31.73
C THR A 343 -2.04 -23.65 32.74
N GLY A 344 -2.33 -22.41 32.32
CA GLY A 344 -2.71 -21.32 33.24
C GLY A 344 -1.55 -20.71 34.02
N GLU A 345 -0.31 -21.19 33.84
CA GLU A 345 0.91 -20.58 34.37
C GLU A 345 1.68 -19.90 33.22
N ARG A 346 1.51 -18.57 33.07
CA ARG A 346 2.43 -17.77 32.26
C ARG A 346 3.77 -17.74 32.99
N SER A 347 4.76 -18.48 32.50
CA SER A 347 6.13 -18.32 32.98
C SER A 347 6.65 -16.97 32.47
N PRO A 348 7.16 -16.08 33.33
CA PRO A 348 7.70 -14.80 32.88
C PRO A 348 8.86 -15.04 31.92
N VAL A 349 8.87 -14.31 30.80
CA VAL A 349 9.97 -14.34 29.83
C VAL A 349 11.27 -14.01 30.55
N THR A 350 12.23 -14.93 30.53
CA THR A 350 13.54 -14.67 31.13
C THR A 350 14.30 -13.62 30.33
N GLN A 351 15.07 -12.76 31.01
CA GLN A 351 15.89 -11.74 30.35
C GLN A 351 16.86 -12.36 29.32
N HIS A 352 17.37 -13.56 29.60
CA HIS A 352 18.25 -14.29 28.67
C HIS A 352 17.50 -14.72 27.40
N ALA A 353 16.28 -15.24 27.52
CA ALA A 353 15.47 -15.63 26.37
C ALA A 353 15.12 -14.41 25.49
N LEU A 354 14.73 -13.30 26.11
CA LEU A 354 14.47 -12.05 25.40
C LEU A 354 15.70 -11.52 24.67
N ALA A 355 16.87 -11.52 25.33
CA ALA A 355 18.12 -11.08 24.70
C ALA A 355 18.50 -11.97 23.51
N LYS A 356 18.37 -13.30 23.65
CA LYS A 356 18.63 -14.24 22.56
C LYS A 356 17.70 -13.99 21.37
N PHE A 357 16.39 -13.90 21.62
CA PHE A 357 15.40 -13.62 20.58
C PHE A 357 15.68 -12.28 19.88
N THR A 358 15.98 -11.23 20.66
CA THR A 358 16.28 -9.90 20.12
C THR A 358 17.50 -9.95 19.19
N ASN A 359 18.55 -10.70 19.55
CA ASN A 359 19.72 -10.85 18.69
C ASN A 359 19.41 -11.58 17.38
N GLU A 360 18.56 -12.61 17.42
CA GLU A 360 18.10 -13.33 16.23
C GLU A 360 17.26 -12.43 15.32
N PHE A 361 16.35 -11.65 15.90
CA PHE A 361 15.55 -10.64 15.21
C PHE A 361 16.45 -9.58 14.53
N VAL A 362 17.42 -9.04 15.26
CA VAL A 362 18.36 -8.03 14.74
C VAL A 362 19.14 -8.60 13.56
N ASP A 363 19.73 -9.79 13.69
CA ASP A 363 20.47 -10.45 12.59
C ASP A 363 19.58 -10.69 11.35
N ALA A 364 18.34 -11.12 11.54
CA ALA A 364 17.40 -11.32 10.44
C ALA A 364 17.04 -10.01 9.72
N TYR A 365 16.83 -8.92 10.47
CA TYR A 365 16.50 -7.62 9.91
C TYR A 365 17.70 -6.99 9.18
N VAL A 366 18.90 -7.07 9.76
CA VAL A 366 20.16 -6.65 9.09
C VAL A 366 20.29 -7.36 7.74
N LYS A 367 20.11 -8.68 7.71
CA LYS A 367 20.16 -9.49 6.47
C LYS A 367 19.07 -9.10 5.46
N LEU A 368 17.89 -8.69 5.91
CA LEU A 368 16.85 -8.17 5.03
C LEU A 368 17.31 -6.87 4.38
N VAL A 369 17.78 -5.89 5.16
CA VAL A 369 18.25 -4.59 4.65
C VAL A 369 19.39 -4.79 3.66
N GLN A 370 20.40 -5.58 4.00
CA GLN A 370 21.48 -5.96 3.08
C GLN A 370 20.95 -6.64 1.81
N GLY A 371 19.97 -7.54 1.93
CA GLY A 371 19.32 -8.19 0.81
C GLY A 371 18.60 -7.22 -0.12
N ILE A 372 17.94 -6.20 0.43
CA ILE A 372 17.28 -5.13 -0.32
C ILE A 372 18.33 -4.30 -1.07
N ARG A 373 19.39 -3.87 -0.38
CA ARG A 373 20.53 -3.15 -0.98
C ARG A 373 21.15 -3.91 -2.14
N ALA A 374 21.37 -5.21 -1.97
CA ALA A 374 22.05 -6.02 -2.98
C ALA A 374 21.16 -6.37 -4.19
N ASN A 375 19.88 -6.64 -3.97
CA ASN A 375 19.04 -7.29 -4.99
C ASN A 375 17.87 -6.43 -5.49
N ALA A 376 17.31 -5.57 -4.65
CA ALA A 376 16.16 -4.73 -5.02
C ALA A 376 16.63 -3.39 -5.58
N TYR A 377 17.46 -2.69 -4.82
CA TYR A 377 17.90 -1.32 -5.13
C TYR A 377 19.42 -1.20 -5.07
N PRO A 378 20.15 -1.92 -5.95
CA PRO A 378 21.60 -1.84 -6.01
C PRO A 378 22.05 -0.44 -6.40
N PHE A 379 23.10 0.02 -5.74
CA PHE A 379 23.76 1.26 -6.12
C PHE A 379 24.36 1.13 -7.54
N ASN A 380 23.99 2.04 -8.44
CA ASN A 380 24.58 2.12 -9.77
C ASN A 380 25.57 3.29 -9.83
N SER A 381 26.88 3.00 -9.81
CA SER A 381 27.93 4.02 -9.96
C SER A 381 27.82 4.83 -11.26
N ASN A 382 27.21 4.26 -12.28
CA ASN A 382 27.13 4.85 -13.61
C ASN A 382 26.03 5.92 -13.74
N SER A 383 24.96 5.87 -12.92
CA SER A 383 23.89 6.87 -12.98
C SER A 383 24.32 8.20 -12.37
N ASP A 384 25.18 8.19 -11.35
CA ASP A 384 25.74 9.42 -10.77
C ASP A 384 26.68 10.13 -11.76
N SER A 385 27.31 9.38 -12.66
CA SER A 385 28.17 9.95 -13.71
C SER A 385 27.36 10.66 -14.81
N GLU A 386 26.16 10.18 -15.18
CA GLU A 386 25.32 10.85 -16.20
C GLU A 386 24.72 12.17 -15.68
N VAL A 387 24.34 12.24 -14.40
CA VAL A 387 23.84 13.49 -13.79
C VAL A 387 24.98 14.51 -13.65
N ALA A 388 26.17 14.07 -13.21
CA ALA A 388 27.37 14.93 -13.16
C ALA A 388 27.82 15.40 -14.55
N SER A 389 27.66 14.58 -15.59
CA SER A 389 28.01 14.94 -16.98
C SER A 389 27.05 15.95 -17.63
N SER A 390 25.85 16.13 -17.08
CA SER A 390 24.88 17.14 -17.54
C SER A 390 25.06 18.51 -16.89
N SER A 391 25.95 18.60 -15.90
CA SER A 391 26.24 19.82 -15.14
C SER A 391 27.65 20.38 -15.42
N SER A 392 28.23 20.06 -16.59
CA SER A 392 29.35 20.81 -17.17
C SER A 392 28.84 22.14 -17.73
N VAL A 393 28.36 22.99 -16.82
CA VAL A 393 28.15 24.41 -17.07
C VAL A 393 29.53 25.04 -17.25
N GLU A 394 29.67 25.79 -18.33
CA GLU A 394 30.83 26.61 -18.68
C GLU A 394 31.38 27.32 -17.45
N LEU A 395 32.61 26.97 -17.08
CA LEU A 395 33.42 27.71 -16.11
C LEU A 395 33.60 29.13 -16.64
N LEU A 396 32.91 30.10 -16.03
CA LEU A 396 33.38 31.48 -16.02
C LEU A 396 34.49 31.56 -14.98
N ASP A 397 35.66 31.99 -15.46
CA ASP A 397 36.83 32.37 -14.69
C ASP A 397 36.44 33.40 -13.61
N ASP A 398 36.40 33.00 -12.35
CA ASP A 398 36.66 33.90 -11.22
C ASP A 398 37.41 33.11 -10.14
N GLU A 399 38.67 33.50 -9.96
CA GLU A 399 39.64 32.91 -9.05
C GLU A 399 39.30 33.27 -7.59
N ASP A 400 38.63 32.37 -6.87
CA ASP A 400 38.70 32.32 -5.39
C ASP A 400 39.27 30.95 -4.96
N PRO A 401 40.59 30.84 -4.73
CA PRO A 401 41.26 29.57 -4.47
C PRO A 401 41.05 28.97 -3.07
N ASP A 402 40.26 29.62 -2.21
CA ASP A 402 40.14 29.24 -0.79
C ASP A 402 38.76 28.71 -0.37
N ASP A 403 37.74 28.71 -1.24
CA ASP A 403 36.42 28.14 -0.91
C ASP A 403 36.30 26.68 -1.38
N VAL A 404 37.19 25.84 -0.86
CA VAL A 404 37.04 24.38 -0.93
C VAL A 404 36.03 23.97 0.14
N SER A 405 34.76 24.32 -0.08
CA SER A 405 33.66 23.68 0.63
C SER A 405 33.72 22.18 0.32
N TYR A 406 34.18 21.43 1.31
CA TYR A 406 34.19 19.97 1.27
C TYR A 406 32.75 19.51 1.10
N ILE A 407 32.32 19.25 -0.13
CA ILE A 407 31.13 18.44 -0.40
C ILE A 407 31.51 17.02 0.03
N TYR A 408 31.33 16.76 1.31
CA TYR A 408 31.62 15.49 1.96
C TYR A 408 30.52 14.47 1.62
N ASN A 409 30.40 14.09 0.34
CA ASN A 409 29.57 12.96 -0.08
C ASN A 409 30.45 11.76 -0.39
N SER A 410 30.95 11.10 0.66
CA SER A 410 31.71 9.84 0.55
C SER A 410 30.82 8.59 0.54
N ALA A 411 29.51 8.73 0.60
CA ALA A 411 28.57 7.64 0.37
C ALA A 411 27.72 7.99 -0.87
N PRO A 412 27.81 7.21 -1.95
CA PRO A 412 27.02 7.46 -3.15
C PRO A 412 25.52 7.44 -2.85
N SER A 413 24.73 8.14 -3.68
CA SER A 413 23.28 8.29 -3.46
C SER A 413 22.60 6.92 -3.46
N THR A 414 22.33 6.42 -2.26
CA THR A 414 21.72 5.13 -2.01
C THR A 414 20.32 5.40 -1.49
N LEU A 415 19.33 4.63 -1.95
CA LEU A 415 17.93 4.74 -1.52
C LEU A 415 17.82 4.98 -0.01
N THR A 416 17.13 6.01 0.44
CA THR A 416 16.94 6.20 1.88
C THR A 416 16.00 5.11 2.43
N ILE A 417 16.43 4.38 3.45
CA ILE A 417 15.63 3.36 4.15
C ILE A 417 15.36 3.84 5.58
N PHE A 418 14.10 3.98 5.96
CA PHE A 418 13.70 4.21 7.34
C PHE A 418 13.14 2.94 7.96
N LEU A 419 13.64 2.59 9.14
CA LEU A 419 13.08 1.56 9.98
C LEU A 419 12.18 2.20 11.03
N LEU A 420 10.94 1.73 11.13
CA LEU A 420 9.92 2.29 12.02
C LEU A 420 9.51 1.25 13.03
N THR A 421 9.20 1.72 14.24
CA THR A 421 8.51 0.88 15.22
C THR A 421 7.02 0.80 14.87
N PRO A 422 6.40 -0.39 14.86
CA PRO A 422 4.96 -0.56 14.62
C PRO A 422 4.11 0.36 15.51
N PHE A 423 3.14 1.06 14.92
CA PHE A 423 2.21 1.95 15.60
C PHE A 423 1.29 1.17 16.55
N SER A 424 0.76 0.03 16.11
CA SER A 424 -0.12 -0.84 16.92
C SER A 424 0.58 -1.42 18.14
N ALA A 425 1.93 -1.39 18.21
CA ALA A 425 2.64 -1.73 19.44
C ALA A 425 2.35 -0.75 20.60
N ALA A 426 1.86 0.46 20.31
CA ALA A 426 1.33 1.38 21.31
C ALA A 426 -0.03 0.92 21.87
N ALA A 427 -0.90 0.37 21.02
CA ALA A 427 -2.20 -0.17 21.41
C ALA A 427 -2.10 -1.54 22.13
N ALA A 428 -1.01 -2.29 21.91
CA ALA A 428 -0.76 -3.58 22.56
C ALA A 428 -0.76 -3.53 24.11
N HIS A 429 -0.66 -2.34 24.73
CA HIS A 429 -0.83 -2.16 26.19
C HIS A 429 -2.23 -2.48 26.69
N ARG A 430 -3.26 -2.33 25.86
CA ARG A 430 -4.65 -2.62 26.23
C ARG A 430 -4.90 -4.12 26.44
N HIS A 431 -4.11 -5.00 25.83
CA HIS A 431 -4.28 -6.46 25.89
C HIS A 431 -3.28 -7.20 26.80
N HIS A 432 -2.76 -6.56 27.85
CA HIS A 432 -1.93 -7.22 28.88
C HIS A 432 -0.58 -7.81 28.42
N VAL A 433 0.07 -7.24 27.38
CA VAL A 433 1.50 -7.55 27.09
C VAL A 433 2.41 -6.58 27.83
N LEU A 434 2.33 -6.57 29.16
CA LEU A 434 3.36 -5.95 30.00
C LEU A 434 4.53 -6.92 30.11
N VAL A 435 5.62 -6.65 29.38
CA VAL A 435 6.87 -7.44 29.48
C VAL A 435 7.42 -7.35 30.92
N ALA A 436 7.26 -6.18 31.56
CA ALA A 436 7.43 -5.95 32.99
C ALA A 436 6.72 -4.64 33.39
N LYS A 437 6.61 -4.30 34.69
CA LYS A 437 5.96 -3.07 35.23
C LYS A 437 6.41 -1.72 34.60
N LYS A 438 7.46 -1.70 33.77
CA LYS A 438 8.03 -0.50 33.13
C LYS A 438 8.49 -0.71 31.68
N LEU A 439 8.35 -1.91 31.13
CA LEU A 439 8.87 -2.26 29.80
C LEU A 439 7.69 -2.57 28.88
N THR A 440 7.52 -1.71 27.89
CA THR A 440 6.45 -1.76 26.91
C THR A 440 6.89 -2.53 25.66
N LEU A 441 5.97 -3.24 25.00
CA LEU A 441 6.26 -3.91 23.72
C LEU A 441 6.88 -2.95 22.70
N HIS A 442 6.26 -1.78 22.53
CA HIS A 442 6.76 -0.71 21.67
C HIS A 442 8.23 -0.36 21.97
N ARG A 443 8.60 -0.16 23.25
CA ARG A 443 9.99 0.16 23.65
C ARG A 443 10.98 -0.98 23.37
N VAL A 444 10.54 -2.23 23.51
CA VAL A 444 11.39 -3.39 23.20
C VAL A 444 11.66 -3.45 21.70
N ILE A 445 10.62 -3.32 20.87
CA ILE A 445 10.77 -3.33 19.41
C ILE A 445 11.61 -2.14 18.97
N SER A 446 11.32 -0.93 19.46
CA SER A 446 12.07 0.29 19.21
C SER A 446 13.56 0.14 19.53
N SER A 447 13.90 -0.42 20.69
CA SER A 447 15.30 -0.72 21.05
C SER A 447 15.97 -1.74 20.14
N ALA A 448 15.23 -2.75 19.66
CA ALA A 448 15.75 -3.74 18.72
C ALA A 448 15.99 -3.10 17.34
N VAL A 449 15.06 -2.28 16.84
CA VAL A 449 15.18 -1.56 15.56
C VAL A 449 16.38 -0.60 15.59
N ALA A 450 16.59 0.13 16.69
CA ALA A 450 17.77 0.98 16.85
C ALA A 450 19.09 0.18 16.75
N GLN A 451 19.13 -1.04 17.30
CA GLN A 451 20.30 -1.94 17.17
C GLN A 451 20.52 -2.40 15.73
N VAL A 452 19.46 -2.63 14.95
CA VAL A 452 19.57 -2.95 13.52
C VAL A 452 20.23 -1.81 12.76
N VAL A 453 19.77 -0.57 12.96
CA VAL A 453 20.36 0.60 12.29
C VAL A 453 21.82 0.77 12.69
N ALA A 454 22.16 0.66 13.97
CA ALA A 454 23.55 0.73 14.44
C ALA A 454 24.44 -0.34 13.78
N ALA A 455 23.95 -1.58 13.66
CA ALA A 455 24.69 -2.67 13.02
C ALA A 455 24.92 -2.42 11.51
N VAL A 456 23.87 -2.04 10.78
CA VAL A 456 23.93 -1.75 9.34
C VAL A 456 24.85 -0.54 9.06
N GLN A 457 24.80 0.50 9.88
CA GLN A 457 25.66 1.67 9.75
C GLN A 457 27.12 1.40 10.11
N ALA A 458 27.38 0.46 11.04
CA ALA A 458 28.73 0.01 11.38
C ALA A 458 29.39 -0.76 10.22
N GLU A 459 28.58 -1.42 9.38
CA GLU A 459 29.02 -2.11 8.16
C GLU A 459 29.15 -1.17 6.94
N GLY A 460 28.76 0.10 7.09
CA GLY A 460 29.02 1.15 6.10
C GLY A 460 27.79 1.72 5.39
N ASP A 461 26.59 1.19 5.62
CA ASP A 461 25.36 1.76 5.04
C ASP A 461 24.91 2.99 5.85
N LYS A 462 25.17 4.18 5.30
CA LYS A 462 24.86 5.48 5.92
C LYS A 462 23.49 6.04 5.54
N SER A 463 22.71 5.36 4.70
CA SER A 463 21.38 5.82 4.27
C SER A 463 20.24 4.99 4.86
N THR A 464 20.53 4.24 5.92
CA THR A 464 19.53 3.55 6.75
C THR A 464 19.38 4.29 8.07
N PHE A 465 18.15 4.68 8.40
CA PHE A 465 17.80 5.50 9.55
C PHE A 465 16.69 4.85 10.38
N TRP A 466 16.58 5.22 11.65
CA TRP A 466 15.52 4.78 12.54
C TRP A 466 14.63 5.98 12.89
N ILE A 467 13.31 5.81 12.75
CA ILE A 467 12.31 6.76 13.25
C ILE A 467 11.67 6.17 14.50
N ASP A 468 11.89 6.82 15.64
CA ASP A 468 11.24 6.45 16.89
C ASP A 468 9.79 6.94 16.89
N THR A 469 8.84 6.01 16.77
CA THR A 469 7.40 6.30 16.81
C THR A 469 6.85 6.30 18.24
N THR A 470 7.72 6.19 19.25
CA THR A 470 7.30 6.17 20.66
C THR A 470 6.60 7.47 21.03
N GLY A 471 5.40 7.36 21.59
CA GLY A 471 4.62 8.52 22.03
C GLY A 471 3.95 9.29 20.89
N TRP A 472 4.06 8.84 19.64
CA TRP A 472 3.34 9.45 18.52
C TRP A 472 1.83 9.27 18.65
N LEU A 473 1.39 8.13 19.16
CA LEU A 473 -0.02 7.77 19.21
C LEU A 473 -0.44 7.44 20.63
N ASP A 474 -1.65 7.86 20.95
CA ASP A 474 -2.33 7.50 22.18
C ASP A 474 -3.23 6.28 21.93
N ALA A 475 -3.04 5.23 22.73
CA ALA A 475 -3.76 3.98 22.56
C ALA A 475 -5.27 4.14 22.74
N GLU A 476 -5.72 5.14 23.51
CA GLU A 476 -7.13 5.38 23.82
C GLU A 476 -7.84 6.23 22.78
N THR A 477 -7.14 7.18 22.15
CA THR A 477 -7.78 8.13 21.24
C THR A 477 -7.49 7.89 19.76
N ASP A 478 -6.38 7.24 19.44
CA ASP A 478 -5.87 7.17 18.06
C ASP A 478 -6.17 5.84 17.36
N PHE A 479 -6.80 4.90 18.08
CA PHE A 479 -7.21 3.61 17.57
C PHE A 479 -8.71 3.42 17.74
N ASP A 480 -9.32 2.67 16.82
CA ASP A 480 -10.71 2.25 16.99
C ASP A 480 -10.78 1.17 18.07
N ASP A 481 -11.69 1.37 19.03
CA ASP A 481 -12.07 0.33 19.98
C ASP A 481 -12.89 -0.71 19.22
N ASP A 482 -12.42 -1.96 19.19
CA ASP A 482 -13.26 -3.10 18.81
C ASP A 482 -14.33 -3.29 19.89
N VAL A 483 -15.31 -2.38 19.92
CA VAL A 483 -16.54 -2.56 20.67
C VAL A 483 -17.44 -3.43 19.81
N ASP A 484 -17.22 -4.74 19.91
CA ASP A 484 -18.24 -5.77 19.65
C ASP A 484 -19.36 -5.61 20.70
N ASP A 485 -20.16 -4.55 20.63
CA ASP A 485 -21.46 -4.49 21.32
C ASP A 485 -22.59 -4.40 20.27
N ASP A 486 -23.53 -5.35 20.41
CA ASP A 486 -24.85 -5.45 19.75
C ASP A 486 -25.03 -6.36 18.52
N TYR A 487 -24.50 -7.59 18.53
CA TYR A 487 -25.20 -8.71 17.86
C TYR A 487 -25.40 -9.91 18.79
N GLU A 488 -26.65 -10.06 19.24
CA GLU A 488 -27.17 -11.20 19.96
C GLU A 488 -26.85 -12.55 19.27
N GLU A 489 -26.33 -13.47 20.07
CA GLU A 489 -26.73 -14.88 20.12
C GLU A 489 -27.02 -15.57 18.77
N SER A 490 -25.97 -15.91 18.03
CA SER A 490 -26.01 -17.12 17.20
C SER A 490 -24.72 -17.93 17.35
N SER A 491 -24.87 -19.00 18.11
CA SER A 491 -23.92 -20.09 18.30
C SER A 491 -23.38 -20.62 16.97
N ASN A 492 -22.15 -20.23 16.61
CA ASN A 492 -21.26 -21.00 15.76
C ASN A 492 -19.80 -20.72 16.15
N GLN A 493 -19.23 -21.61 16.96
CA GLN A 493 -17.80 -21.70 17.25
C GLN A 493 -17.04 -22.10 15.98
N PHE A 494 -16.64 -21.15 15.13
CA PHE A 494 -15.61 -21.40 14.12
C PHE A 494 -14.73 -20.16 13.93
N GLN A 495 -13.43 -20.37 14.21
CA GLN A 495 -12.29 -19.50 13.89
C GLN A 495 -12.45 -18.03 14.29
N LYS A 496 -12.10 -17.74 15.55
CA LYS A 496 -11.62 -16.42 15.95
C LYS A 496 -10.46 -16.07 15.01
N SER A 497 -10.64 -15.08 14.14
CA SER A 497 -9.57 -14.54 13.31
C SER A 497 -8.37 -14.22 14.21
N PRO A 498 -7.13 -14.53 13.77
CA PRO A 498 -5.95 -14.20 14.57
C PRO A 498 -5.94 -12.68 14.78
N SER A 499 -5.82 -12.30 16.06
CA SER A 499 -5.68 -10.95 16.61
C SER A 499 -6.51 -9.85 15.92
N SER A 500 -7.55 -9.39 16.62
CA SER A 500 -8.10 -8.04 16.47
C SER A 500 -7.00 -7.00 16.67
N SER A 501 -6.19 -6.77 15.63
CA SER A 501 -5.17 -5.73 15.63
C SER A 501 -5.92 -4.40 15.66
N SER A 502 -5.86 -3.72 16.79
CA SER A 502 -6.40 -2.38 16.96
C SER A 502 -6.02 -1.51 15.75
N MET A 503 -7.02 -1.15 14.94
CA MET A 503 -6.82 -0.39 13.71
C MET A 503 -6.71 1.09 14.03
N LEU A 504 -5.88 1.81 13.27
CA LEU A 504 -5.78 3.27 13.41
C LEU A 504 -7.08 3.90 12.93
N ASN A 505 -7.65 4.75 13.78
CA ASN A 505 -8.81 5.54 13.38
C ASN A 505 -8.37 6.69 12.46
N LYS A 506 -9.33 7.48 11.94
CA LYS A 506 -9.02 8.59 11.03
C LYS A 506 -8.10 9.65 11.63
N ALA A 507 -8.24 9.94 12.92
CA ALA A 507 -7.40 10.91 13.61
C ALA A 507 -5.96 10.38 13.77
N GLY A 508 -5.80 9.12 14.19
CA GLY A 508 -4.52 8.44 14.28
C GLY A 508 -3.80 8.36 12.92
N MET A 509 -4.53 7.99 11.86
CA MET A 509 -3.98 7.99 10.49
C MET A 509 -3.52 9.39 10.03
N SER A 510 -4.32 10.42 10.31
CA SER A 510 -3.94 11.80 9.99
C SER A 510 -2.67 12.21 10.73
N LYS A 511 -2.58 11.89 12.03
CA LYS A 511 -1.43 12.21 12.88
C LYS A 511 -0.15 11.52 12.39
N VAL A 512 -0.23 10.22 12.11
CA VAL A 512 0.88 9.44 11.52
C VAL A 512 1.31 10.05 10.19
N THR A 513 0.36 10.39 9.31
CA THR A 513 0.67 10.95 7.99
C THR A 513 1.42 12.28 8.12
N THR A 514 0.97 13.18 9.00
CA THR A 514 1.64 14.46 9.24
C THR A 514 3.05 14.27 9.79
N LEU A 515 3.22 13.44 10.82
CA LEU A 515 4.53 13.20 11.43
C LEU A 515 5.51 12.53 10.44
N LEU A 516 5.03 11.55 9.66
CA LEU A 516 5.85 10.94 8.61
C LEU A 516 6.21 11.94 7.51
N ALA A 517 5.27 12.82 7.11
CA ALA A 517 5.56 13.83 6.12
C ALA A 517 6.73 14.72 6.56
N ASP A 518 6.74 15.17 7.81
CA ASP A 518 7.84 16.02 8.28
C ASP A 518 9.20 15.31 8.09
N HIS A 519 9.32 14.04 8.48
CA HIS A 519 10.53 13.23 8.30
C HIS A 519 10.92 12.93 6.85
N LEU A 520 9.93 12.82 5.97
CA LEU A 520 10.14 12.41 4.58
C LEU A 520 10.41 13.57 3.64
N CYS A 521 9.92 14.78 3.98
CA CYS A 521 10.07 15.98 3.19
C CYS A 521 11.49 16.18 2.62
N PRO A 522 12.58 15.99 3.39
CA PRO A 522 13.93 16.25 2.90
C PRO A 522 14.40 15.31 1.78
N TYR A 523 13.86 14.08 1.77
CA TYR A 523 14.27 13.01 0.87
C TYR A 523 13.36 12.87 -0.34
N VAL A 524 12.20 13.51 -0.27
CA VAL A 524 11.15 13.43 -1.28
C VAL A 524 10.89 14.79 -1.93
N GLY A 525 11.42 15.88 -1.36
CA GLY A 525 11.38 17.20 -1.96
C GLY A 525 12.07 17.24 -3.32
N VAL A 526 11.52 18.05 -4.22
CA VAL A 526 12.23 18.41 -5.45
C VAL A 526 13.47 19.17 -5.00
N SER A 527 14.66 18.58 -5.16
CA SER A 527 15.90 19.37 -5.16
C SER A 527 15.73 20.43 -6.24
N THR A 528 15.25 21.61 -5.84
CA THR A 528 15.50 22.83 -6.59
C THR A 528 17.00 23.00 -6.52
N ALA A 529 17.67 22.37 -7.47
CA ALA A 529 19.06 22.59 -7.77
C ALA A 529 19.18 24.07 -8.11
N HIS A 530 19.46 24.88 -7.09
CA HIS A 530 20.16 26.15 -7.08
C HIS A 530 20.14 26.63 -5.64
N GLY A 531 21.32 26.57 -5.01
CA GLY A 531 21.58 27.20 -3.73
C GLY A 531 21.32 28.70 -3.83
N SER A 532 20.10 29.10 -3.49
CA SER A 532 19.76 30.48 -3.20
C SER A 532 18.71 30.44 -2.12
N ALA A 533 19.16 30.67 -0.88
CA ALA A 533 18.36 30.88 0.32
C ALA A 533 17.48 32.17 0.24
N LEU A 534 17.10 32.60 -0.95
CA LEU A 534 16.33 33.81 -1.23
C LEU A 534 15.34 33.56 -2.38
N GLY A 535 14.49 32.54 -2.21
CA GLY A 535 13.38 32.24 -3.11
C GLY A 535 12.11 31.98 -2.29
N LEU A 536 11.40 33.06 -1.96
CA LEU A 536 10.05 33.04 -1.39
C LEU A 536 9.12 32.19 -2.27
N GLY A 537 8.66 31.04 -1.77
CA GLY A 537 7.50 30.34 -2.35
C GLY A 537 7.44 28.82 -2.20
N GLY A 538 8.56 28.13 -1.96
CA GLY A 538 8.55 26.70 -1.60
C GLY A 538 8.72 26.55 -0.10
N GLY A 539 7.72 26.01 0.61
CA GLY A 539 7.82 25.77 2.05
C GLY A 539 9.07 24.95 2.36
N ALA A 540 9.95 25.48 3.20
CA ALA A 540 11.13 24.74 3.67
C ALA A 540 10.67 23.50 4.44
N CYS A 541 11.30 22.35 4.18
CA CYS A 541 11.07 21.15 4.97
C CYS A 541 11.40 21.46 6.45
N PRO A 542 10.59 20.97 7.40
CA PRO A 542 10.79 21.26 8.82
C PRO A 542 12.07 20.64 9.41
N PHE A 543 12.63 19.62 8.74
CA PHE A 543 13.90 18.99 9.09
C PHE A 543 14.89 19.13 7.92
N ASP A 544 16.18 19.29 8.20
CA ASP A 544 17.26 19.22 7.21
C ASP A 544 17.59 17.73 6.90
N PRO A 545 17.95 17.34 5.64
CA PRO A 545 18.45 15.99 5.36
C PRO A 545 19.61 15.51 6.25
N TYR A 546 20.36 16.46 6.83
CA TYR A 546 21.49 16.26 7.74
C TYR A 546 21.20 16.65 9.19
N ASP A 547 19.95 17.00 9.51
CA ASP A 547 19.50 16.95 10.89
C ASP A 547 19.41 15.46 11.25
N ASP A 548 20.56 14.89 11.64
CA ASP A 548 20.58 13.76 12.56
C ASP A 548 19.49 14.06 13.58
N TYR A 549 18.53 13.15 13.73
CA TYR A 549 17.45 13.32 14.69
C TYR A 549 18.06 13.52 16.07
N LEU A 550 18.28 14.78 16.44
CA LEU A 550 18.60 15.28 17.78
C LEU A 550 17.32 15.37 18.60
N GLY A 551 16.27 14.63 18.24
CA GLY A 551 15.30 14.23 19.25
C GLY A 551 16.10 13.46 20.27
N ASP A 552 16.28 14.06 21.46
CA ASP A 552 17.12 13.56 22.55
C ASP A 552 17.17 12.04 22.48
N VAL A 553 18.29 11.50 21.98
CA VAL A 553 18.58 10.08 22.13
C VAL A 553 18.62 9.92 23.62
N PHE A 554 17.50 9.48 24.18
CA PHE A 554 17.38 9.10 25.56
C PHE A 554 18.23 7.84 25.67
N LEU A 555 19.54 8.04 25.82
CA LEU A 555 20.45 7.01 26.26
C LEU A 555 19.78 6.41 27.49
N PRO A 556 19.63 5.08 27.59
CA PRO A 556 18.99 4.46 28.74
C PRO A 556 19.53 4.99 30.09
N GLN A 557 20.80 5.39 30.10
CA GLN A 557 21.51 6.04 31.21
C GLN A 557 20.97 7.44 31.55
N ASP A 558 20.61 8.24 30.53
CA ASP A 558 20.05 9.59 30.70
C ASP A 558 18.56 9.58 31.07
N VAL A 559 17.82 8.53 30.68
CA VAL A 559 16.47 8.26 31.21
C VAL A 559 16.55 7.91 32.68
N GLU A 560 17.52 7.09 33.09
CA GLU A 560 17.73 6.77 34.50
C GLU A 560 18.16 8.00 35.29
N PHE A 561 19.06 8.82 34.75
CA PHE A 561 19.46 10.09 35.37
C PHE A 561 18.30 11.06 35.50
N SER A 562 17.58 11.34 34.41
CA SER A 562 16.41 12.24 34.40
C SER A 562 15.30 11.74 35.32
N ARG A 563 15.08 10.42 35.39
CA ARG A 563 14.14 9.80 36.32
C ARG A 563 14.61 9.86 37.77
N SER A 564 15.91 9.77 38.02
CA SER A 564 16.51 9.96 39.34
C SER A 564 16.37 11.41 39.81
N VAL A 565 16.62 12.37 38.91
CA VAL A 565 16.43 13.80 39.15
C VAL A 565 14.96 14.12 39.41
N LEU A 566 14.03 13.55 38.61
CA LEU A 566 12.60 13.76 38.79
C LEU A 566 12.12 13.12 40.10
N LYS A 567 12.57 11.91 40.43
CA LYS A 567 12.26 11.24 41.70
C LYS A 567 12.76 12.05 42.89
N HIS A 568 13.98 12.59 42.81
CA HIS A 568 14.55 13.44 43.85
C HIS A 568 13.79 14.78 43.97
N LYS A 569 13.38 15.41 42.85
CA LYS A 569 12.51 16.58 42.87
C LYS A 569 11.15 16.28 43.53
N ILE A 570 10.54 15.15 43.22
CA ILE A 570 9.27 14.72 43.83
C ILE A 570 9.46 14.45 45.33
N GLU A 571 10.55 13.82 45.75
CA GLU A 571 10.87 13.61 47.17
C GLU A 571 11.09 14.94 47.92
N LEU A 572 11.78 15.90 47.31
CA LEU A 572 11.97 17.24 47.87
C LEU A 572 10.64 18.01 47.97
N ILE A 573 9.76 17.89 46.98
CA ILE A 573 8.41 18.48 47.04
C ILE A 573 7.60 17.81 48.16
N LYS A 574 7.60 16.48 48.23
CA LYS A 574 6.91 15.74 49.30
C LYS A 574 7.42 16.12 50.68
N GLN A 575 8.73 16.32 50.84
CA GLN A 575 9.34 16.78 52.09
C GLN A 575 9.00 18.23 52.41
N LYS A 576 8.98 19.12 51.43
CA LYS A 576 8.68 20.55 51.61
C LYS A 576 7.22 20.81 51.98
N PHE A 577 6.31 19.96 51.51
CA PHE A 577 4.87 20.08 51.75
C PHE A 577 4.32 19.02 52.72
N ASP A 578 5.20 18.25 53.37
CA ASP A 578 4.87 17.21 54.36
C ASP A 578 3.84 16.18 53.85
N LEU A 579 3.93 15.83 52.56
CA LEU A 579 2.99 14.98 51.83
C LEU A 579 3.26 13.47 52.03
N TRP A 580 3.87 13.09 53.16
CA TRP A 580 4.12 11.69 53.51
C TRP A 580 2.89 11.09 54.20
N ARG A 581 1.76 11.02 53.47
CA ARG A 581 0.60 10.19 53.85
C ARG A 581 0.04 9.46 52.65
#